data_AF-A0A3D9HX26-F1
#
_entry.id   AF-A0A3D9HX26-F1
#
_cell.length_a   1.000
_cell.length_b   1.000
_cell.length_c   1.000
_cell.angle_alpha   90.00
_cell.angle_beta   90.00
_cell.angle_gamma   90.00
#
_symmetry.space_group_name_H-M   'P 1'
#
loop_
_entity.id
_entity.type
_entity.pdbx_description
1 polymer ?
#
loop_
_entity_poly.entity_id
_entity_poly.type
_entity_poly.pdbx_seq_one_letter_code
_entity_poly.pdbx_strand_id
1 'polypeptide(L)'
;MEQKISPKDRDRFRKIILVMKSATIDGERDAASMAATRMAAQWDMTLEEAIEETHPEIYGDRYAERERTARRQSAYEAWETGTMRMMRNKEAQEKYAFEQAKRQARQRGLDEREKNAANSNAKPRARNFHSNAKVSPTDTFRLITVLLKDGLPLRRVAELADVSTNEVARVYLLNREA
;
A
#
# COMPACT_ATOMS: atom_id res chain seq x y z
N MET A 1 -23.10 -40.39 -19.55
CA MET A 1 -23.01 -39.37 -20.61
C MET A 1 -22.83 -38.04 -19.91
N GLU A 2 -21.69 -37.39 -20.07
CA GLU A 2 -21.42 -36.07 -19.50
C GLU A 2 -22.37 -35.07 -20.19
N GLN A 3 -23.46 -34.68 -19.53
CA GLN A 3 -24.39 -33.72 -20.10
C GLN A 3 -23.74 -32.35 -20.08
N LYS A 4 -23.15 -31.98 -21.22
CA LYS A 4 -22.50 -30.69 -21.41
C LYS A 4 -23.56 -29.58 -21.31
N ILE A 5 -23.49 -28.78 -20.24
CA ILE A 5 -24.38 -27.63 -20.05
C ILE A 5 -24.29 -26.71 -21.27
N SER A 6 -25.42 -26.46 -21.91
CA SER A 6 -25.51 -25.55 -23.05
C SER A 6 -25.07 -24.14 -22.64
N PRO A 7 -24.33 -23.39 -23.48
CA PRO A 7 -23.91 -22.02 -23.18
C PRO A 7 -25.07 -21.10 -22.80
N LYS A 8 -26.24 -21.27 -23.44
CA LYS A 8 -27.44 -20.48 -23.14
C LYS A 8 -28.00 -20.77 -21.76
N ASP A 9 -28.00 -22.03 -21.35
CA ASP A 9 -28.51 -22.42 -20.04
C ASP A 9 -27.51 -22.09 -18.93
N ARG A 10 -26.20 -22.14 -19.23
CA ARG A 10 -25.13 -21.62 -18.37
C ARG A 10 -25.33 -20.13 -18.08
N ASP A 11 -25.57 -19.31 -19.11
CA ASP A 11 -25.83 -17.87 -18.94
C ASP A 11 -27.14 -17.59 -18.19
N ARG A 12 -28.18 -18.38 -18.45
CA ARG A 12 -29.44 -18.28 -17.72
C ARG A 12 -29.24 -18.58 -16.23
N PHE A 13 -28.52 -19.64 -15.91
CA PHE A 13 -28.20 -20.03 -14.53
C PHE A 13 -27.37 -18.97 -13.82
N ARG A 14 -26.34 -18.41 -14.48
CA ARG A 14 -25.55 -17.28 -13.96
C ARG A 14 -26.42 -16.09 -13.56
N LYS A 15 -27.38 -15.72 -14.40
CA LYS A 15 -28.33 -14.63 -14.11
C LYS A 15 -29.21 -14.94 -12.90
N ILE A 16 -29.69 -16.17 -12.77
CA ILE A 16 -30.50 -16.60 -11.62
C ILE A 16 -29.68 -16.54 -10.33
N ILE A 17 -28.44 -17.04 -10.35
CA ILE A 17 -27.53 -16.98 -9.19
C ILE A 17 -27.21 -15.54 -8.80
N LEU A 18 -27.04 -14.65 -9.79
CA LEU A 18 -26.83 -13.23 -9.52
C LEU A 18 -28.03 -12.62 -8.79
N VAL A 19 -29.26 -12.85 -9.29
CA VAL A 19 -30.50 -12.39 -8.65
C VAL A 19 -30.63 -12.97 -7.25
N MET A 20 -30.36 -14.26 -7.06
CA MET A 20 -30.39 -14.91 -5.75
C MET A 20 -29.45 -14.23 -4.74
N LYS A 21 -28.27 -13.77 -5.17
CA LYS A 21 -27.29 -13.08 -4.31
C LYS A 21 -27.60 -11.61 -4.06
N SER A 22 -28.19 -10.91 -5.03
CA SER A 22 -28.43 -9.47 -4.95
C SER A 22 -29.85 -9.07 -4.53
N ALA A 23 -30.80 -10.00 -4.53
CA ALA A 23 -32.19 -9.74 -4.14
C ALA A 23 -32.29 -9.23 -2.70
N THR A 24 -32.95 -8.09 -2.54
CA THR A 24 -33.26 -7.46 -1.25
C THR A 24 -34.60 -7.92 -0.68
N ILE A 25 -35.51 -8.37 -1.56
CA ILE A 25 -36.84 -8.88 -1.21
C ILE A 25 -36.76 -10.40 -1.02
N ASP A 26 -37.23 -10.90 0.12
CA ASP A 26 -37.13 -12.34 0.44
C ASP A 26 -37.86 -13.24 -0.57
N GLY A 27 -39.06 -12.82 -1.03
CA GLY A 27 -39.80 -13.57 -2.05
C GLY A 27 -39.07 -13.71 -3.39
N GLU A 28 -38.28 -12.70 -3.77
CA GLU A 28 -37.44 -12.77 -4.99
C GLU A 28 -36.25 -13.72 -4.79
N ARG A 29 -35.63 -13.68 -3.61
CA ARG A 29 -34.53 -14.58 -3.24
C ARG A 29 -34.99 -16.03 -3.24
N ASP A 30 -36.14 -16.32 -2.65
CA ASP A 30 -36.71 -17.66 -2.57
C ASP A 30 -37.11 -18.19 -3.95
N ALA A 31 -37.75 -17.34 -4.78
CA ALA A 31 -38.09 -17.70 -6.16
C ALA A 31 -36.83 -18.00 -6.99
N ALA A 32 -35.77 -17.20 -6.85
CA ALA A 32 -34.51 -17.42 -7.53
C ALA A 32 -33.79 -18.69 -7.04
N SER A 33 -33.81 -18.98 -5.74
CA SER A 33 -33.24 -20.20 -5.15
C SER A 33 -33.95 -21.46 -5.65
N MET A 34 -35.29 -21.44 -5.71
CA MET A 34 -36.08 -22.54 -6.28
C MET A 34 -35.81 -22.72 -7.77
N ALA A 35 -35.69 -21.63 -8.54
CA ALA A 35 -35.37 -21.68 -9.96
C ALA A 35 -33.96 -22.25 -10.21
N ALA A 36 -32.98 -21.84 -9.41
CA ALA A 36 -31.61 -22.36 -9.49
C ALA A 36 -31.57 -23.86 -9.18
N THR A 37 -32.23 -24.29 -8.10
CA THR A 37 -32.32 -25.71 -7.71
C THR A 37 -32.97 -26.57 -8.81
N ARG A 38 -34.05 -26.09 -9.44
CA ARG A 38 -34.70 -26.79 -10.56
C ARG A 38 -33.79 -26.92 -11.77
N MET A 39 -33.01 -25.89 -12.07
CA MET A 39 -32.10 -25.90 -13.22
C MET A 39 -30.88 -26.81 -12.98
N ALA A 40 -30.34 -26.84 -11.76
CA ALA A 40 -29.31 -27.79 -11.37
C ALA A 40 -29.80 -29.24 -11.47
N ALA A 41 -31.04 -29.51 -11.03
CA ALA A 41 -31.66 -30.83 -11.14
C ALA A 41 -31.88 -31.28 -12.59
N GLN A 42 -32.04 -30.37 -13.56
CA GLN A 42 -32.09 -30.73 -14.99
C GLN A 42 -30.77 -31.27 -15.52
N TRP A 43 -29.66 -30.96 -14.86
CA TRP A 43 -28.32 -31.41 -15.21
C TRP A 43 -27.84 -32.56 -14.32
N ASP A 44 -28.72 -33.15 -13.52
CA ASP A 44 -28.39 -34.16 -12.50
C ASP A 44 -27.30 -33.69 -11.52
N MET A 45 -27.24 -32.39 -11.24
CA MET A 45 -26.29 -31.76 -10.31
C MET A 45 -26.98 -31.20 -9.09
N THR A 46 -26.27 -31.17 -7.96
CA THR A 46 -26.65 -30.33 -6.83
C THR A 46 -26.48 -28.85 -7.19
N LEU A 47 -27.17 -27.96 -6.46
CA LEU A 47 -27.02 -26.51 -6.67
C LEU A 47 -25.56 -26.05 -6.54
N GLU A 48 -24.81 -26.64 -5.60
CA GLU A 48 -23.41 -26.31 -5.35
C GLU A 48 -22.50 -26.76 -6.50
N GLU A 49 -22.66 -28.00 -6.97
CA GLU A 49 -21.92 -28.54 -8.12
C GLU A 49 -22.23 -27.74 -9.39
N ALA A 50 -23.49 -27.37 -9.61
CA ALA A 50 -23.88 -26.54 -10.75
C ALA A 50 -23.27 -25.13 -10.67
N ILE A 51 -23.14 -24.55 -9.47
CA ILE A 51 -22.46 -23.25 -9.28
C ILE A 51 -20.96 -23.38 -9.59
N GLU A 52 -20.29 -24.44 -9.12
CA GLU A 52 -18.86 -24.66 -9.37
C GLU A 52 -18.56 -24.83 -10.86
N GLU A 53 -19.36 -25.63 -11.56
CA GLU A 53 -19.23 -25.88 -13.01
C GLU A 53 -19.54 -24.64 -13.87
N THR A 54 -20.53 -23.83 -13.46
CA THR A 54 -20.97 -22.66 -14.24
C THR A 54 -20.24 -21.38 -13.88
N HIS A 55 -19.63 -21.28 -12.70
CA HIS A 55 -18.89 -20.10 -12.24
C HIS A 55 -17.44 -20.47 -11.84
N PRO A 56 -16.62 -20.98 -12.78
CA PRO A 56 -15.23 -21.31 -12.51
C PRO A 56 -14.44 -20.07 -12.05
N GLU A 57 -14.85 -18.86 -12.46
CA GLU A 57 -14.28 -17.59 -11.99
C GLU A 57 -14.50 -17.31 -10.49
N ILE A 58 -15.55 -17.83 -9.85
CA ILE A 58 -15.82 -17.62 -8.42
C ILE A 58 -14.94 -18.53 -7.54
N TYR A 59 -14.57 -19.71 -8.04
CA TYR A 59 -13.79 -20.71 -7.30
C TYR A 59 -12.33 -20.84 -7.78
N GLY A 60 -12.02 -20.43 -9.01
CA GLY A 60 -10.67 -20.41 -9.59
C GLY A 60 -9.72 -19.45 -8.90
N ASP A 61 -10.24 -18.43 -8.20
CA ASP A 61 -9.44 -17.47 -7.45
C ASP A 61 -8.80 -18.07 -6.18
N ARG A 62 -9.33 -19.16 -5.61
CA ARG A 62 -8.73 -19.75 -4.38
C ARG A 62 -7.37 -20.41 -4.64
N TYR A 63 -7.21 -21.05 -5.79
CA TYR A 63 -5.92 -21.63 -6.21
C TYR A 63 -4.94 -20.52 -6.65
N ALA A 64 -5.43 -19.50 -7.36
CA ALA A 64 -4.61 -18.37 -7.79
C ALA A 64 -4.11 -17.50 -6.62
N GLU A 65 -4.92 -17.29 -5.58
CA GLU A 65 -4.53 -16.48 -4.41
C GLU A 65 -3.46 -17.20 -3.56
N ARG A 66 -3.57 -18.53 -3.40
CA ARG A 66 -2.56 -19.34 -2.70
C ARG A 66 -1.22 -19.36 -3.42
N GLU A 67 -1.24 -19.41 -4.74
CA GLU A 67 -0.03 -19.35 -5.57
C GLU A 67 0.59 -17.94 -5.59
N ARG A 68 -0.25 -16.88 -5.62
CA ARG A 68 0.21 -15.47 -5.52
C ARG A 68 0.83 -15.18 -4.16
N THR A 69 0.24 -15.67 -3.08
CA THR A 69 0.77 -15.50 -1.72
C THR A 69 2.09 -16.24 -1.53
N ALA A 70 2.21 -17.47 -2.02
CA ALA A 70 3.48 -18.21 -2.01
C ALA A 70 4.58 -17.48 -2.80
N ARG A 71 4.27 -16.96 -4.00
CA ARG A 71 5.21 -16.16 -4.81
C ARG A 71 5.62 -14.85 -4.13
N ARG A 72 4.69 -14.19 -3.43
CA ARG A 72 4.99 -12.98 -2.63
C ARG A 72 5.91 -13.29 -1.46
N GLN A 73 5.69 -14.40 -0.76
CA GLN A 73 6.55 -14.84 0.34
C GLN A 73 7.98 -15.15 -0.15
N SER A 74 8.12 -15.89 -1.25
CA SER A 74 9.44 -16.19 -1.81
C SER A 74 10.17 -14.93 -2.32
N ALA A 75 9.43 -13.99 -2.92
CA ALA A 75 10.00 -12.72 -3.38
C ALA A 75 10.45 -11.83 -2.21
N TYR A 76 9.69 -11.83 -1.12
CA TYR A 76 10.03 -11.10 0.11
C TYR A 76 11.28 -11.68 0.77
N GLU A 77 11.39 -13.01 0.88
CA GLU A 77 12.55 -13.69 1.45
C GLU A 77 13.82 -13.49 0.59
N ALA A 78 13.69 -13.52 -0.74
CA ALA A 78 14.78 -13.18 -1.66
C ALA A 78 15.23 -11.70 -1.53
N TRP A 79 14.28 -10.79 -1.32
CA TRP A 79 14.58 -9.38 -1.08
C TRP A 79 15.26 -9.15 0.28
N GLU A 80 14.77 -9.79 1.33
CA GLU A 80 15.33 -9.67 2.68
C GLU A 80 16.78 -10.19 2.73
N THR A 81 17.04 -11.34 2.13
CA THR A 81 18.39 -11.93 2.04
C THR A 81 19.34 -11.08 1.19
N GLY A 82 18.87 -10.52 0.07
CA GLY A 82 19.65 -9.60 -0.76
C GLY A 82 20.00 -8.30 -0.04
N THR A 83 19.02 -7.71 0.65
CA THR A 83 19.18 -6.45 1.39
C THR A 83 20.13 -6.61 2.56
N MET A 84 20.03 -7.71 3.32
CA MET A 84 20.96 -8.04 4.40
C MET A 84 22.41 -8.19 3.92
N ARG A 85 22.64 -8.81 2.75
CA ARG A 85 23.99 -8.90 2.16
C ARG A 85 24.55 -7.52 1.78
N MET A 86 23.72 -6.67 1.17
CA MET A 86 24.15 -5.30 0.81
C MET A 86 24.48 -4.47 2.06
N MET A 87 23.65 -4.54 3.10
CA MET A 87 23.87 -3.85 4.38
C MET A 87 25.20 -4.28 5.03
N ARG A 88 25.48 -5.59 5.09
CA ARG A 88 26.75 -6.10 5.63
C ARG A 88 27.97 -5.64 4.84
N ASN A 89 27.88 -5.63 3.52
CA ASN A 89 28.97 -5.15 2.66
C ASN A 89 29.23 -3.66 2.87
N LYS A 90 28.16 -2.87 2.99
CA LYS A 90 28.26 -1.43 3.26
C LYS A 90 28.88 -1.16 4.63
N GLU A 91 28.46 -1.87 5.67
CA GLU A 91 29.03 -1.75 7.01
C GLU A 91 30.53 -2.08 7.04
N ALA A 92 30.96 -3.11 6.31
CA ALA A 92 32.37 -3.47 6.19
C ALA A 92 33.20 -2.38 5.49
N GLN A 93 32.65 -1.77 4.43
CA GLN A 93 33.29 -0.66 3.73
C GLN A 93 33.40 0.60 4.61
N GLU A 94 32.33 0.93 5.33
CA GLU A 94 32.30 2.06 6.26
C GLU A 94 33.31 1.87 7.41
N LYS A 95 33.39 0.67 8.00
CA LYS A 95 34.41 0.34 9.01
C LYS A 95 35.82 0.51 8.47
N TYR A 96 36.09 0.01 7.27
CA TYR A 96 37.41 0.15 6.64
C TYR A 96 37.76 1.62 6.38
N ALA A 97 36.84 2.39 5.81
CA ALA A 97 37.03 3.81 5.55
C ALA A 97 37.28 4.59 6.85
N PHE A 98 36.52 4.29 7.90
CA PHE A 98 36.70 4.88 9.22
C PHE A 98 38.07 4.55 9.83
N GLU A 99 38.50 3.29 9.77
CA GLU A 99 39.82 2.90 10.29
C GLU A 99 40.96 3.59 9.52
N GLN A 100 40.85 3.70 8.21
CA GLN A 100 41.83 4.42 7.39
C GLN A 100 41.86 5.90 7.74
N ALA A 101 40.70 6.55 7.86
CA ALA A 101 40.59 7.94 8.27
C ALA A 101 41.20 8.16 9.67
N LYS A 102 40.94 7.25 10.62
CA LYS A 102 41.51 7.29 11.97
C LYS A 102 43.03 7.15 11.98
N ARG A 103 43.58 6.26 11.14
CA ARG A 103 45.04 6.11 10.98
C ARG A 103 45.67 7.37 10.38
N GLN A 104 45.05 7.95 9.36
CA GLN A 104 45.51 9.21 8.76
C GLN A 104 45.44 10.38 9.75
N ALA A 105 44.38 10.49 10.55
CA ALA A 105 44.25 11.51 11.59
C ALA A 105 45.35 11.39 12.66
N ARG A 106 45.67 10.16 13.08
CA ARG A 106 46.79 9.88 13.99
C ARG A 106 48.13 10.29 13.40
N GLN A 107 48.39 9.95 12.13
CA GLN A 107 49.61 10.35 11.43
C GLN A 107 49.75 11.87 11.31
N ARG A 108 48.63 12.59 11.20
CA ARG A 108 48.60 14.06 11.18
C ARG A 108 48.75 14.71 12.57
N GLY A 109 48.90 13.93 13.64
CA GLY A 109 49.05 14.45 15.01
C GLY A 109 47.77 15.09 15.59
N LEU A 110 46.60 14.83 15.00
CA LEU A 110 45.33 15.37 15.47
C LEU A 110 44.87 14.76 16.81
N ASP A 111 45.20 13.48 17.08
CA ASP A 111 44.88 12.82 18.37
C ASP A 111 45.54 13.54 19.57
N GLU A 112 46.73 14.15 19.39
CA GLU A 112 47.40 14.92 20.44
C GLU A 112 46.80 16.31 20.61
N ARG A 113 46.38 16.95 19.51
CA ARG A 113 45.66 18.24 19.56
C ARG A 113 44.27 18.10 20.16
N GLU A 114 43.54 17.02 19.90
CA GLU A 114 42.24 16.74 20.53
C GLU A 114 42.38 16.39 22.01
N LYS A 115 43.39 15.61 22.43
CA LYS A 115 43.68 15.39 23.86
C LYS A 115 44.03 16.69 24.58
N ASN A 116 44.82 17.55 23.96
CA ASN A 116 45.16 18.86 24.51
C ASN A 116 43.96 19.84 24.49
N ALA A 117 43.07 19.75 23.49
CA ALA A 117 41.85 20.54 23.42
C ALA A 117 40.76 20.04 24.40
N ALA A 118 40.68 18.73 24.67
CA ALA A 118 39.80 18.15 25.68
C ALA A 118 40.25 18.50 27.12
N ASN A 119 41.56 18.66 27.35
CA ASN A 119 42.11 19.21 28.59
C ASN A 119 41.96 20.75 28.68
N SER A 120 41.74 21.43 27.56
CA SER A 120 41.33 22.84 27.59
C SER A 120 39.85 22.90 27.93
N ASN A 121 39.50 23.53 29.05
CA ASN A 121 38.12 23.66 29.57
C ASN A 121 37.13 24.43 28.65
N ALA A 122 37.42 24.59 27.36
CA ALA A 122 36.54 25.21 26.40
C ALA A 122 35.49 24.19 25.94
N LYS A 123 34.42 24.03 26.73
CA LYS A 123 33.22 23.30 26.30
C LYS A 123 32.78 23.86 24.94
N PRO A 124 32.63 23.02 23.89
CA PRO A 124 32.04 23.48 22.65
C PRO A 124 30.64 23.99 22.99
N ARG A 125 30.37 25.27 22.72
CA ARG A 125 29.02 25.81 22.84
C ARG A 125 28.14 24.99 21.92
N ALA A 126 27.34 24.10 22.52
CA ALA A 126 26.31 23.37 21.80
C ALA A 126 25.49 24.41 21.04
N ARG A 127 25.57 24.37 19.71
CA ARG A 127 24.62 25.10 18.88
C ARG A 127 23.29 24.44 19.17
N ASN A 128 22.51 25.05 20.06
CA ASN A 128 21.15 24.64 20.30
C ASN A 128 20.41 24.76 18.97
N PHE A 129 20.22 23.62 18.29
CA PHE A 129 19.33 23.50 17.16
C PHE A 129 17.91 23.56 17.73
N HIS A 130 17.47 24.77 18.06
CA HIS A 130 16.08 25.01 18.43
C HIS A 130 15.28 24.99 17.13
N SER A 131 14.72 23.83 16.78
CA SER A 131 13.77 23.67 15.68
C SER A 131 12.41 24.27 16.06
N ASN A 132 12.36 25.56 16.36
CA ASN A 132 11.11 26.32 16.50
C ASN A 132 10.66 26.81 15.12
N ALA A 133 10.67 25.93 14.12
CA ALA A 133 10.16 26.25 12.80
C ALA A 133 8.63 26.34 12.90
N LYS A 134 8.12 27.56 13.10
CA LYS A 134 6.68 27.82 12.98
C LYS A 134 6.31 27.60 11.52
N VAL A 135 5.24 26.83 11.29
CA VAL A 135 4.68 26.62 9.95
C VAL A 135 4.40 27.98 9.35
N SER A 136 5.07 28.30 8.25
CA SER A 136 4.85 29.56 7.55
C SER A 136 3.59 29.44 6.68
N PRO A 137 2.90 30.55 6.38
CA PRO A 137 1.77 30.53 5.42
C PRO A 137 2.14 29.94 4.05
N THR A 138 3.42 30.06 3.66
CA THR A 138 3.93 29.45 2.42
C THR A 138 4.04 27.93 2.51
N ASP A 139 4.32 27.37 3.68
CA ASP A 139 4.35 25.92 3.88
C ASP A 139 2.94 25.34 3.85
N THR A 140 1.97 26.02 4.46
CA THR A 140 0.54 25.68 4.37
C THR A 140 0.05 25.71 2.93
N PHE A 141 0.41 26.74 2.16
CA PHE A 141 0.07 26.83 0.73
C PHE A 141 0.64 25.65 -0.08
N ARG A 142 1.92 25.29 0.16
CA ARG A 142 2.56 24.13 -0.50
C ARG A 142 1.87 22.83 -0.15
N LEU A 143 1.55 22.61 1.12
CA LEU A 143 0.83 21.43 1.61
C LEU A 143 -0.53 21.30 0.90
N ILE A 144 -1.35 22.35 0.91
CA ILE A 144 -2.66 22.37 0.23
C ILE A 144 -2.49 22.05 -1.26
N THR A 145 -1.50 22.64 -1.92
CA THR A 145 -1.26 22.45 -3.36
C THR A 145 -0.90 20.99 -3.69
N VAL A 146 -0.05 20.35 -2.88
CA VAL A 146 0.32 18.93 -3.06
C VAL A 146 -0.90 18.03 -2.86
N LEU A 147 -1.67 18.24 -1.79
CA LEU A 147 -2.86 17.45 -1.50
C LEU A 147 -3.94 17.58 -2.58
N LEU A 148 -4.08 18.76 -3.18
CA LEU A 148 -4.99 18.97 -4.32
C LEU A 148 -4.49 18.26 -5.59
N LYS A 149 -3.18 18.26 -5.85
CA LYS A 149 -2.58 17.51 -6.98
C LYS A 149 -2.75 15.99 -6.82
N ASP A 150 -2.72 15.50 -5.60
CA ASP A 150 -2.99 14.10 -5.26
C ASP A 150 -4.48 13.71 -5.41
N GLY A 151 -5.35 14.67 -5.77
CA GLY A 151 -6.75 14.42 -6.09
C GLY A 151 -7.68 14.31 -4.88
N LEU A 152 -7.24 14.73 -3.69
CA LEU A 152 -8.07 14.72 -2.49
C LEU A 152 -9.24 15.73 -2.59
N PRO A 153 -10.43 15.40 -2.05
CA PRO A 153 -11.55 16.32 -2.03
C PRO A 153 -11.27 17.51 -1.10
N LEU A 154 -11.78 18.71 -1.45
CA LEU A 154 -11.52 19.97 -0.75
C LEU A 154 -11.70 19.89 0.78
N ARG A 155 -12.75 19.19 1.23
CA ARG A 155 -13.04 19.00 2.66
C ARG A 155 -11.95 18.20 3.37
N ARG A 156 -11.40 17.18 2.71
CA ARG A 156 -10.33 16.35 3.27
C ARG A 156 -9.00 17.09 3.32
N VAL A 157 -8.73 17.94 2.33
CA VAL A 157 -7.55 18.82 2.34
C VAL A 157 -7.63 19.84 3.47
N ALA A 158 -8.82 20.41 3.70
CA ALA A 158 -9.08 21.36 4.78
C ALA A 158 -8.82 20.73 6.17
N GLU A 159 -9.30 19.51 6.39
CA GLU A 159 -9.03 18.74 7.61
C GLU A 159 -7.54 18.44 7.82
N LEU A 160 -6.80 18.07 6.76
CA LEU A 160 -5.39 17.69 6.86
C LEU A 160 -4.45 18.90 7.03
N ALA A 161 -4.80 20.04 6.43
CA ALA A 161 -4.01 21.25 6.51
C ALA A 161 -4.43 22.18 7.66
N ASP A 162 -5.42 21.79 8.47
CA ASP A 162 -6.00 22.56 9.58
C ASP A 162 -6.42 23.99 9.16
N VAL A 163 -7.13 24.07 8.03
CA VAL A 163 -7.61 25.33 7.43
C VAL A 163 -9.08 25.23 7.04
N SER A 164 -9.71 26.37 6.76
CA SER A 164 -11.09 26.39 6.29
C SER A 164 -11.20 25.85 4.85
N THR A 165 -12.35 25.27 4.51
CA THR A 165 -12.62 24.81 3.13
C THR A 165 -12.57 25.97 2.12
N ASN A 166 -12.91 27.19 2.55
CA ASN A 166 -12.81 28.39 1.71
C ASN A 166 -11.36 28.74 1.36
N GLU A 167 -10.44 28.53 2.30
CA GLU A 167 -9.00 28.75 2.09
C GLU A 167 -8.42 27.75 1.09
N VAL A 168 -8.81 26.48 1.20
CA VAL A 168 -8.47 25.46 0.20
C VAL A 168 -9.02 25.81 -1.18
N ALA A 169 -10.28 26.26 -1.25
CA ALA A 169 -10.91 26.68 -2.51
C ALA A 169 -10.18 27.88 -3.14
N ARG A 170 -9.75 28.86 -2.33
CA ARG A 170 -8.93 29.99 -2.79
C ARG A 170 -7.61 29.51 -3.42
N VAL A 171 -6.89 28.60 -2.75
CA VAL A 171 -5.64 28.03 -3.25
C VAL A 171 -5.86 27.22 -4.54
N TYR A 172 -6.95 26.46 -4.60
CA TYR A 172 -7.33 25.72 -5.80
C TYR A 172 -7.57 26.64 -7.00
N LEU A 173 -8.29 27.75 -6.81
CA LEU A 173 -8.54 28.74 -7.87
C LEU A 173 -7.24 29.43 -8.32
N LEU A 174 -6.40 29.84 -7.37
CA LEU A 174 -5.10 30.46 -7.68
C LEU A 174 -4.17 29.54 -8.49
N ASN A 175 -4.18 28.24 -8.20
CA ASN A 175 -3.37 27.25 -8.91
C ASN A 175 -3.98 26.78 -10.24
N ARG A 176 -5.22 27.16 -10.56
CA ARG A 176 -5.87 26.80 -11.84
C ARG A 176 -5.53 27.79 -12.96
N GLU A 177 -5.17 29.01 -12.61
CA GLU A 177 -4.81 30.09 -13.54
C GLU A 177 -3.30 30.17 -13.84
N ALA A 178 -2.49 29.33 -13.19
CA ALA A 178 -1.04 29.22 -13.36
C ALA A 178 -0.67 27.98 -14.18
#